data_AF-A0A847BXD5-F1
#
_entry.id   AF-A0A847BXD5-F1
#
_cell.length_a   1.000
_cell.length_b   1.000
_cell.length_c   1.000
_cell.angle_alpha   90.00
_cell.angle_beta   90.00
_cell.angle_gamma   90.00
#
_symmetry.space_group_name_H-M   'P 1'
#
loop_
_entity.id
_entity.type
_entity.pdbx_description
1 polymer ?
#
loop_
_entity_poly.entity_id
_entity_poly.type
_entity_poly.pdbx_seq_one_letter_code
_entity_poly.pdbx_strand_id
1 'polypeptide(L)'
;MKVFEVYRNGKKVTTAGLEQAGVMSVNAVRGKHSLENFPSEYKDQIRNTGGAEDFEKEHFILSVEATLEGVEKDNHLTWYRGNLAAGDEITIKIAEADKADEARADTKTSKSIF
;
A
#
# COMPACT_ATOMS: atom_id res chain seq x y z
N MET A 1 18.32 -13.37 5.80
CA MET A 1 17.65 -13.01 4.54
C MET A 1 17.62 -11.49 4.43
N LYS A 2 17.81 -10.94 3.23
CA LYS A 2 17.74 -9.49 3.02
C LYS A 2 16.30 -9.00 3.16
N VAL A 3 16.10 -8.01 4.01
CA VAL A 3 14.80 -7.43 4.35
C VAL A 3 14.81 -5.92 4.23
N PHE A 4 13.62 -5.33 4.13
CA PHE A 4 13.39 -3.92 4.42
C PHE A 4 12.82 -3.78 5.82
N GLU A 5 13.57 -3.13 6.71
CA GLU A 5 12.98 -2.59 7.92
C GLU A 5 12.46 -1.19 7.65
N VAL A 6 11.15 -1.02 7.80
CA VAL A 6 10.47 0.25 7.52
C VAL A 6 10.07 0.89 8.83
N TYR A 7 10.43 2.15 8.98
CA TYR A 7 10.15 2.97 10.17
C TYR A 7 9.34 4.21 9.76
N ARG A 8 8.43 4.62 10.64
CA ARG A 8 7.69 5.89 10.57
C ARG A 8 7.94 6.67 11.85
N ASN A 9 8.46 7.89 11.74
CA ASN A 9 8.77 8.76 12.87
C ASN A 9 9.61 8.05 13.94
N GLY A 10 10.65 7.32 13.49
CA GLY A 10 11.56 6.54 14.34
C GLY A 10 10.98 5.24 14.92
N LYS A 11 9.69 4.93 14.72
CA LYS A 11 9.08 3.68 15.18
C LYS A 11 9.04 2.65 14.06
N LYS A 12 9.48 1.42 14.34
CA LYS A 12 9.43 0.32 13.36
C LYS A 12 7.97 -0.01 13.06
N VAL A 13 7.62 -0.03 11.78
CA VAL A 13 6.30 -0.36 11.26
C VAL A 13 6.25 -1.82 10.84
N THR A 14 7.27 -2.28 10.10
CA THR A 14 7.37 -3.68 9.69
C THR A 14 8.81 -4.05 9.29
N THR A 15 9.12 -5.33 9.35
CA THR A 15 10.25 -5.97 8.69
C THR A 15 9.69 -6.81 7.52
N ALA A 16 9.83 -6.33 6.29
CA ALA A 16 9.31 -7.00 5.10
C ALA A 16 10.42 -7.73 4.34
N GLY A 17 10.11 -8.91 3.81
CA GLY A 17 11.07 -9.71 3.06
C GLY A 17 10.44 -10.87 2.33
N LEU A 18 11.13 -11.36 1.30
CA LEU A 18 10.69 -12.49 0.48
C LEU A 18 11.64 -13.68 0.67
N GLU A 19 11.06 -14.86 0.93
CA GLU A 19 11.81 -16.13 0.90
C GLU A 19 11.86 -16.73 -0.51
N GLN A 20 10.95 -16.30 -1.39
CA GLN A 20 10.77 -16.79 -2.77
C GLN A 20 11.13 -15.68 -3.77
N ALA A 21 11.30 -16.04 -5.04
CA ALA A 21 11.58 -15.07 -6.11
C ALA A 21 10.39 -14.11 -6.30
N GLY A 22 10.67 -12.82 -6.48
CA GLY A 22 9.67 -11.78 -6.58
C GLY A 22 10.26 -10.38 -6.47
N VAL A 23 9.38 -9.39 -6.51
CA VAL A 23 9.74 -7.97 -6.38
C VAL A 23 9.08 -7.42 -5.12
N MET A 24 9.88 -6.78 -4.27
CA MET A 24 9.39 -6.08 -3.08
C MET A 24 9.61 -4.57 -3.24
N SER A 25 8.64 -3.77 -2.78
CA SER A 25 8.65 -2.32 -2.90
C SER A 25 8.13 -1.64 -1.62
N VAL A 26 8.68 -0.47 -1.34
CA VAL A 26 8.14 0.46 -0.34
C VAL A 26 7.80 1.74 -1.07
N ASN A 27 6.50 2.07 -1.11
CA ASN A 27 5.99 3.17 -1.92
C ASN A 27 5.36 4.24 -1.04
N ALA A 28 5.79 5.49 -1.19
CA ALA A 28 5.04 6.65 -0.73
C ALA A 28 4.28 7.23 -1.93
N VAL A 29 2.96 7.14 -1.90
CA VAL A 29 2.06 7.51 -3.00
C VAL A 29 1.28 8.75 -2.61
N ARG A 30 1.27 9.75 -3.49
CA ARG A 30 0.36 10.88 -3.45
C ARG A 30 -0.70 10.68 -4.53
N GLY A 31 -1.93 10.44 -4.12
CA GLY A 31 -3.08 10.27 -4.99
C GLY A 31 -4.04 11.45 -4.87
N LYS A 32 -4.48 12.00 -6.00
CA LYS A 32 -5.58 12.95 -6.05
C LYS A 32 -6.45 12.60 -7.24
N HIS A 33 -7.74 12.38 -6.98
CA HIS A 33 -8.71 12.11 -8.01
C HIS A 33 -9.62 13.33 -8.20
N SER A 34 -10.18 13.46 -9.40
CA SER A 34 -11.26 14.40 -9.69
C SER A 34 -12.37 13.57 -10.30
N LEU A 35 -13.59 13.69 -9.77
CA LEU A 35 -14.75 13.02 -10.35
C LEU A 35 -14.96 13.41 -11.80
N GLU A 36 -14.57 14.63 -12.17
CA GLU A 36 -14.75 15.15 -13.52
C GLU A 36 -14.08 14.29 -14.58
N ASN A 37 -12.95 13.65 -14.23
CA ASN A 37 -12.14 12.82 -15.11
C ASN A 37 -12.70 11.41 -15.35
N PHE A 38 -13.76 11.01 -14.67
CA PHE A 38 -14.37 9.68 -14.82
C PHE A 38 -15.56 9.72 -15.79
N PRO A 39 -15.89 8.60 -16.47
CA PRO A 39 -17.12 8.50 -17.26
C PRO A 39 -18.36 8.68 -16.37
N SER A 40 -19.44 9.25 -16.91
CA SER A 40 -20.65 9.61 -16.15
C SER A 40 -21.25 8.44 -15.35
N GLU A 41 -21.23 7.24 -15.91
CA GLU A 41 -21.68 6.00 -15.28
C GLU A 41 -20.91 5.62 -14.00
N TYR A 42 -19.64 6.02 -13.88
CA TYR A 42 -18.83 5.81 -12.67
C TYR A 42 -19.06 6.91 -11.63
N LYS A 43 -19.37 8.13 -12.05
CA LYS A 43 -19.61 9.26 -11.13
C LYS A 43 -20.78 8.98 -10.19
N ASP A 44 -21.84 8.38 -10.71
CA ASP A 44 -23.02 8.04 -9.91
C ASP A 44 -22.73 6.93 -8.90
N GLN A 45 -21.88 5.96 -9.25
CA GLN A 45 -21.44 4.92 -8.31
C GLN A 45 -20.63 5.52 -7.16
N ILE A 46 -19.64 6.36 -7.47
CA ILE A 46 -18.74 6.97 -6.48
C ILE A 46 -19.51 7.85 -5.48
N ARG A 47 -20.50 8.62 -5.97
CA ARG A 47 -21.36 9.44 -5.10
C ARG A 47 -22.13 8.61 -4.07
N ASN A 48 -22.38 7.34 -4.34
CA ASN A 48 -23.14 6.45 -3.46
C ASN A 48 -22.28 5.65 -2.47
N THR A 49 -20.94 5.61 -2.62
CA THR A 49 -20.05 4.79 -1.77
C THR A 49 -19.36 5.58 -0.64
N GLY A 50 -19.01 6.83 -0.89
CA GLY A 50 -18.28 7.68 0.07
C GLY A 50 -18.54 9.18 -0.09
N GLY A 51 -19.27 9.58 -1.14
CA GLY A 51 -19.51 10.98 -1.47
C GLY A 51 -18.36 11.60 -2.28
N ALA A 52 -18.71 12.62 -3.07
CA ALA A 52 -17.78 13.27 -3.99
C ALA A 52 -16.55 13.90 -3.30
N GLU A 53 -16.77 14.47 -2.12
CA GLU A 53 -15.70 15.16 -1.38
C GLU A 53 -14.61 14.19 -0.91
N ASP A 54 -14.98 13.00 -0.44
CA ASP A 54 -14.00 12.00 0.02
C ASP A 54 -13.20 11.41 -1.15
N PHE A 55 -13.84 11.27 -2.31
CA PHE A 55 -13.18 10.84 -3.54
C PHE A 55 -12.14 11.84 -4.03
N GLU A 56 -12.45 13.13 -3.95
CA GLU A 56 -11.60 14.20 -4.46
C GLU A 56 -10.52 14.65 -3.45
N LYS A 57 -10.59 14.15 -2.22
CA LYS A 57 -9.53 14.37 -1.23
C LYS A 57 -8.21 13.81 -1.73
N GLU A 58 -7.17 14.56 -1.44
CA GLU A 58 -5.80 14.13 -1.70
C GLU A 58 -5.39 13.16 -0.59
N HIS A 59 -4.87 12.00 -0.99
CA HIS A 59 -4.44 10.93 -0.10
C HIS A 59 -2.94 10.73 -0.24
N PHE A 60 -2.26 10.63 0.89
CA PHE A 60 -0.87 10.21 0.95
C PHE A 60 -0.81 8.85 1.63
N ILE A 61 -0.25 7.84 0.96
CA ILE A 61 -0.26 6.45 1.43
C ILE A 61 1.17 5.92 1.41
N LEU A 62 1.58 5.27 2.51
CA LEU A 62 2.74 4.40 2.53
C LEU A 62 2.27 2.97 2.34
N SER A 63 2.83 2.26 1.37
CA SER A 63 2.65 0.82 1.21
C SER A 63 3.99 0.08 1.25
N VAL A 64 3.97 -1.10 1.88
CA VAL A 64 5.08 -2.07 1.90
C VAL A 64 4.52 -3.36 1.36
N GLU A 65 4.82 -3.62 0.10
CA GLU A 65 4.12 -4.61 -0.74
C GLU A 65 5.13 -5.38 -1.58
N ALA A 66 4.77 -6.60 -1.98
CA ALA A 66 5.53 -7.41 -2.91
C ALA A 66 4.64 -8.18 -3.85
N THR A 67 5.23 -8.60 -4.96
CA THR A 67 4.63 -9.52 -5.92
C THR A 67 5.58 -10.70 -6.12
N LEU A 68 5.10 -11.90 -5.82
CA LEU A 68 5.82 -13.14 -6.10
C LEU A 68 5.84 -13.43 -7.60
N GLU A 69 6.91 -14.06 -8.09
CA GLU A 69 6.94 -14.54 -9.46
C GLU A 69 5.89 -15.66 -9.68
N GLY A 70 5.22 -15.62 -10.83
CA GLY A 70 4.17 -16.58 -11.18
C GLY A 70 2.82 -15.91 -11.44
N VAL A 71 1.82 -16.74 -11.75
CA VAL A 71 0.48 -16.31 -12.19
C VAL A 71 -0.62 -16.66 -11.17
N GLU A 72 -0.23 -17.01 -9.95
CA GLU A 72 -1.17 -17.39 -8.91
C GLU A 72 -1.98 -16.19 -8.41
N LYS A 73 -3.23 -16.45 -8.00
CA LYS A 73 -4.20 -15.43 -7.59
C LYS A 73 -3.77 -14.62 -6.36
N ASP A 74 -2.91 -15.19 -5.52
CA ASP A 74 -2.49 -14.63 -4.23
C ASP A 74 -1.00 -14.24 -4.22
N ASN A 75 -0.45 -13.88 -5.39
CA ASN A 75 0.96 -13.50 -5.53
C ASN A 75 1.27 -12.10 -4.96
N HIS A 76 0.26 -11.29 -4.65
CA HIS A 76 0.42 -9.98 -4.03
C HIS A 76 0.41 -10.06 -2.50
N LEU A 77 1.51 -9.60 -1.90
CA LEU A 77 1.76 -9.61 -0.47
C LEU A 77 1.80 -8.17 0.06
N THR A 78 1.12 -7.92 1.17
CA THR A 78 1.12 -6.62 1.86
C THR A 78 1.50 -6.78 3.32
N TRP A 79 2.57 -6.11 3.76
CA TRP A 79 2.95 -6.01 5.18
C TRP A 79 2.34 -4.78 5.84
N TYR A 80 2.31 -3.67 5.12
CA TYR A 80 1.81 -2.41 5.65
C TYR A 80 1.14 -1.58 4.57
N ARG A 81 0.01 -0.98 4.92
CA ARG A 81 -0.62 0.08 4.15
C ARG A 81 -1.25 1.07 5.11
N GLY A 82 -0.90 2.35 5.00
CA GLY A 82 -1.41 3.36 5.91
C GLY A 82 -1.28 4.78 5.38
N ASN A 83 -2.13 5.66 5.88
CA ASN A 83 -2.13 7.07 5.51
C ASN A 83 -0.92 7.80 6.12
N LEU A 84 -0.35 8.70 5.33
CA LEU A 84 0.70 9.64 5.72
C LEU A 84 0.09 11.03 5.96
N ALA A 85 0.70 11.75 6.88
CA ALA A 85 0.41 13.14 7.20
C ALA A 85 1.64 14.01 6.95
N ALA A 86 1.41 15.32 6.81
CA ALA A 86 2.50 16.28 6.72
C ALA A 86 3.43 16.17 7.95
N GLY A 87 4.73 16.09 7.70
CA GLY A 87 5.75 15.94 8.75
C GLY A 87 6.12 14.50 9.11
N ASP A 88 5.45 13.48 8.54
CA ASP A 88 5.91 12.11 8.70
C ASP A 88 7.28 11.88 8.05
N GLU A 89 8.18 11.22 8.77
CA GLU A 89 9.47 10.75 8.26
C GLU A 89 9.44 9.23 8.06
N ILE A 90 9.79 8.80 6.85
CA ILE A 90 9.90 7.38 6.51
C ILE A 90 11.37 7.00 6.35
N THR A 91 11.81 6.00 7.11
CA THR A 91 13.14 5.42 6.96
C THR A 91 13.01 3.99 6.48
N ILE A 92 13.75 3.65 5.42
CA ILE A 92 13.87 2.28 4.92
C ILE A 92 15.31 1.84 5.14
N LYS A 93 15.51 0.75 5.87
CA LYS A 93 16.83 0.13 6.08
C LYS A 93 16.87 -1.21 5.38
N ILE A 94 17.93 -1.44 4.60
CA ILE A 94 18.26 -2.78 4.11
C ILE A 94 19.03 -3.49 5.22
N ALA A 95 18.51 -4.61 5.69
CA ALA A 95 19.10 -5.38 6.78
C ALA A 95 19.11 -6.88 6.48
N GLU A 96 19.83 -7.64 7.30
CA GLU A 96 19.69 -9.10 7.38
C GLU A 96 18.84 -9.45 8.59
N ALA A 97 17.86 -10.33 8.41
CA ALA A 97 17.05 -10.89 9.49
C ALA A 97 16.85 -12.40 9.28
N ASP A 98 16.56 -13.14 10.36
CA ASP A 98 16.25 -14.57 10.26
C ASP A 98 14.88 -14.82 9.62
N LYS A 99 13.92 -13.91 9.88
CA LYS A 99 12.54 -14.00 9.39
C LYS A 99 11.95 -12.59 9.16
N ALA A 100 11.08 -12.46 8.17
CA ALA A 100 10.21 -11.30 7.97
C ALA A 100 8.92 -11.39 8.81
N ASP A 101 8.25 -10.26 9.00
CA ASP A 101 6.89 -10.23 9.56
C ASP A 101 5.91 -10.95 8.60
N GLU A 102 4.76 -11.38 9.12
CA GLU A 102 3.73 -12.02 8.29
C GLU A 102 3.07 -11.02 7.33
N ALA A 103 3.12 -11.34 6.04
CA ALA A 103 2.38 -10.60 5.02
C ALA A 103 0.93 -11.08 4.95
N ARG A 104 0.03 -10.16 4.58
CA ARG A 104 -1.32 -10.51 4.16
C ARG A 104 -1.32 -10.70 2.64
N ALA A 105 -1.79 -11.85 2.17
CA ALA A 105 -2.20 -11.98 0.78
C ALA A 105 -3.38 -11.04 0.56
N ASP A 106 -3.31 -10.16 -0.45
CA ASP A 106 -4.39 -9.22 -0.74
C ASP A 106 -5.57 -9.97 -1.40
N THR A 107 -6.27 -10.76 -0.59
CA THR A 107 -7.39 -11.63 -1.00
C THR A 107 -8.71 -10.86 -1.13
N LYS A 108 -8.69 -9.58 -0.77
CA LYS A 108 -9.84 -8.69 -0.90
C LYS A 108 -9.43 -7.63 -1.88
N THR A 109 -10.19 -7.49 -2.97
CA THR A 109 -10.49 -6.19 -3.54
C THR A 109 -10.73 -5.30 -2.33
N SER A 110 -9.72 -4.50 -1.96
CA SER A 110 -9.86 -3.56 -0.86
C SER A 110 -11.18 -2.87 -1.13
N LYS A 111 -12.12 -2.95 -0.18
CA LYS A 111 -13.31 -2.11 -0.25
C LYS A 111 -12.73 -0.75 -0.51
N SER A 112 -12.96 -0.30 -1.74
CA SER A 112 -12.64 0.99 -2.30
C SER A 112 -12.16 1.90 -1.19
N ILE A 113 -10.86 2.20 -1.13
CA ILE A 113 -10.38 3.32 -0.33
C ILE A 113 -10.78 4.65 -1.01
N PHE A 114 -11.87 4.62 -1.77
CA PHE A 114 -12.55 5.72 -2.43
C PHE A 114 -13.94 5.82 -1.82
#